data_AF-A0A179B508-F1
#
_entry.id   AF-A0A179B508-F1
#
_cell.length_a   1.000
_cell.length_b   1.000
_cell.length_c   1.000
_cell.angle_alpha   90.00
_cell.angle_beta   90.00
_cell.angle_gamma   90.00
#
_symmetry.space_group_name_H-M   'P 1'
#
loop_
_entity.id
_entity.type
_entity.pdbx_description
1 polymer ?
#
loop_
_entity_poly.entity_id
_entity_poly.type
_entity_poly.pdbx_seq_one_letter_code
_entity_poly.pdbx_strand_id
1 'polypeptide(L)'
;MKKQKRRLGHVDVGMLVAETATRMRAGASTEKAWGQTCARAGFEDGDAVDDVGVPAALRRMWASRGRKSADDVRLGVPPAVAVCRLTRATGAPAADVLDACAAGITDAAESAAARRAALAGPKASARMLAWLPLLGLFLGSLMGTDTLDFLLSAGLGRTLLALGLAFEALGIFWVRRLVRRAEREG
;
A
#
# COMPACT_ATOMS: atom_id res chain seq x y z
N MET A 1 14.24 25.17 1.64
CA MET A 1 12.86 24.95 1.11
C MET A 1 12.53 23.48 0.74
N LYS A 2 13.49 22.54 0.65
CA LYS A 2 13.22 21.10 0.39
C LYS A 2 12.57 20.31 1.55
N LYS A 3 12.67 20.78 2.80
CA LYS A 3 12.10 20.08 3.98
C LYS A 3 10.56 20.18 4.08
N GLN A 4 9.95 21.23 3.51
CA GLN A 4 8.51 21.49 3.63
C GLN A 4 7.67 20.72 2.60
N LYS A 5 8.22 20.47 1.40
CA LYS A 5 7.62 19.59 0.37
C LYS A 5 7.48 18.13 0.81
N ARG A 6 8.29 17.70 1.79
CA ARG A 6 8.31 16.31 2.31
C ARG A 6 7.19 16.04 3.33
N ARG A 7 6.61 17.09 3.93
CA ARG A 7 5.46 16.99 4.86
C ARG A 7 4.10 16.96 4.15
N LEU A 8 4.04 17.38 2.88
CA LEU A 8 2.83 17.42 2.04
C LEU A 8 2.70 16.19 1.12
N GLY A 9 3.49 15.12 1.34
CA GLY A 9 3.61 13.98 0.42
C GLY A 9 2.88 12.69 0.82
N HIS A 10 2.30 12.63 2.02
CA HIS A 10 1.50 11.48 2.45
C HIS A 10 0.23 12.02 3.11
N VAL A 11 -0.89 11.85 2.43
CA VAL A 11 -2.19 12.17 3.03
C VAL A 11 -2.51 11.02 3.97
N ASP A 12 -2.24 11.23 5.26
CA ASP A 12 -2.58 10.29 6.32
C ASP A 12 -4.08 10.34 6.56
N VAL A 13 -4.79 9.35 6.03
CA VAL A 13 -6.25 9.29 6.11
C VAL A 13 -6.71 9.06 7.54
N GLY A 14 -5.95 8.31 8.35
CA GLY A 14 -6.25 8.11 9.77
C GLY A 14 -6.23 9.44 10.52
N MET A 15 -5.22 10.27 10.27
CA MET A 15 -5.11 11.62 10.83
C MET A 15 -6.29 12.51 10.41
N LEU A 16 -6.68 12.51 9.13
CA LEU A 16 -7.82 13.32 8.66
C LEU A 16 -9.13 12.89 9.32
N VAL A 17 -9.34 11.58 9.49
CA VAL A 17 -10.54 11.06 10.17
C VAL A 17 -10.54 11.48 11.65
N ALA A 18 -9.41 11.34 12.36
CA ALA A 18 -9.27 11.75 13.75
C ALA A 18 -9.46 13.27 13.95
N GLU A 19 -8.88 14.09 13.06
CA GLU A 19 -9.03 15.55 13.12
C GLU A 19 -10.50 15.96 12.91
N THR A 20 -11.20 15.28 12.01
CA THR A 20 -12.62 15.51 11.76
C THR A 20 -13.48 15.11 12.97
N ALA A 21 -13.25 13.94 13.55
CA ALA A 21 -13.93 13.52 14.78
C ALA A 21 -13.71 14.52 15.93
N THR A 22 -12.48 15.01 16.09
CA THR A 22 -12.14 16.05 17.08
C THR A 22 -12.95 17.33 16.84
N ARG A 23 -13.05 17.80 15.59
CA ARG A 23 -13.88 18.97 15.24
C ARG A 23 -15.36 18.75 15.56
N MET A 24 -15.88 17.56 15.29
CA MET A 24 -17.28 17.23 15.62
C MET A 24 -17.53 17.25 17.13
N ARG A 25 -16.58 16.76 17.94
CA ARG A 25 -16.66 16.89 19.41
C ARG A 25 -16.62 18.33 19.89
N ALA A 26 -15.90 19.20 19.19
CA ALA A 26 -15.90 20.63 19.44
C ALA A 26 -17.20 21.33 18.97
N GLY A 27 -18.19 20.58 18.47
CA GLY A 27 -19.50 21.09 18.06
C GLY A 27 -19.62 21.48 16.58
N ALA A 28 -18.63 21.17 15.74
CA ALA A 28 -18.77 21.37 14.30
C ALA A 28 -19.76 20.36 13.70
N SER A 29 -20.59 20.80 12.75
CA SER A 29 -21.38 19.88 11.92
C SER A 29 -20.45 19.00 11.08
N THR A 30 -20.95 17.85 10.63
CA THR A 30 -20.19 16.90 9.79
C THR A 30 -19.61 17.58 8.55
N GLU A 31 -20.42 18.35 7.83
CA GLU A 31 -20.03 19.09 6.62
C GLU A 31 -18.92 20.10 6.93
N LYS A 32 -19.07 20.88 8.01
CA LYS A 32 -18.07 21.88 8.42
C LYS A 32 -16.78 21.23 8.90
N ALA A 33 -16.88 20.15 9.65
CA ALA A 33 -15.72 19.40 10.15
C ALA A 33 -14.88 18.86 8.98
N TRP A 34 -15.51 18.16 8.04
CA TRP A 34 -14.84 17.66 6.84
C TRP A 34 -14.31 18.79 5.96
N GLY A 35 -15.10 19.85 5.75
CA GLY A 35 -14.67 21.06 5.03
C GLY A 35 -13.38 21.65 5.55
N GLN A 36 -13.31 21.86 6.87
CA GLN A 36 -12.12 22.42 7.52
C GLN A 36 -10.92 21.47 7.46
N THR A 37 -11.14 20.17 7.68
CA THR A 37 -10.06 19.17 7.62
C THR A 37 -9.48 19.04 6.21
N CYS A 38 -10.35 18.94 5.21
CA CYS A 38 -9.94 18.76 3.81
C CYS A 38 -9.30 20.04 3.25
N ALA A 39 -9.82 21.22 3.58
CA ALA A 39 -9.21 22.49 3.20
C ALA A 39 -7.78 22.61 3.75
N ARG A 40 -7.55 22.21 5.01
CA ARG A 40 -6.21 22.18 5.62
C ARG A 40 -5.26 21.21 4.88
N ALA A 41 -5.78 20.10 4.39
CA ALA A 41 -5.03 19.11 3.63
C ALA A 41 -4.82 19.48 2.14
N GLY A 42 -5.34 20.63 1.69
CA GLY A 42 -5.21 21.10 0.31
C GLY A 42 -6.24 20.51 -0.67
N PHE A 43 -7.33 19.94 -0.16
CA PHE A 43 -8.47 19.51 -0.97
C PHE A 43 -9.54 20.60 -1.00
N GLU A 44 -9.76 21.18 -2.19
CA GLU A 44 -10.90 22.05 -2.46
C GLU A 44 -12.19 21.19 -2.51
N ASP A 45 -13.31 21.70 -1.98
CA ASP A 45 -14.62 21.02 -1.81
C ASP A 45 -14.73 19.99 -0.68
N GLY A 46 -14.05 20.23 0.45
CA GLY A 46 -14.10 19.35 1.62
C GLY A 46 -15.45 19.26 2.34
N ASP A 47 -16.26 20.29 2.19
CA ASP A 47 -17.58 20.48 2.81
C ASP A 47 -18.71 19.85 2.00
N ALA A 48 -18.44 19.49 0.74
CA ALA A 48 -19.37 18.75 -0.10
C ALA A 48 -19.52 17.31 0.43
N VAL A 49 -20.64 17.06 1.08
CA VAL A 49 -21.06 15.73 1.55
C VAL A 49 -22.21 15.26 0.67
N ASP A 50 -22.12 14.03 0.15
CA ASP A 50 -23.18 13.45 -0.69
C ASP A 50 -24.41 13.01 0.13
N ASP A 51 -25.48 12.59 -0.56
CA ASP A 51 -26.74 12.17 0.06
C ASP A 51 -26.57 11.01 1.05
N VAL A 52 -25.52 10.19 0.87
CA VAL A 52 -25.18 9.06 1.74
C VAL A 52 -24.14 9.41 2.80
N GLY A 53 -23.80 10.70 2.95
CA GLY A 53 -23.01 11.21 4.07
C GLY A 53 -21.52 11.13 3.87
N VAL A 54 -21.06 10.84 2.65
CA VAL A 54 -19.66 10.66 2.33
C VAL A 54 -19.09 11.96 1.76
N PRO A 55 -17.99 12.49 2.34
CA PRO A 55 -17.29 13.64 1.81
C PRO A 55 -16.72 13.39 0.41
N ALA A 56 -16.90 14.35 -0.50
CA ALA A 56 -16.36 14.30 -1.86
C ALA A 56 -14.83 14.15 -1.87
N ALA A 57 -14.15 14.71 -0.86
CA ALA A 57 -12.71 14.57 -0.68
C ALA A 57 -12.26 13.11 -0.56
N LEU A 58 -12.97 12.26 0.20
CA LEU A 58 -12.63 10.83 0.32
C LEU A 58 -12.76 10.12 -1.04
N ARG A 59 -13.80 10.42 -1.81
CA ARG A 59 -13.99 9.87 -3.17
C ARG A 59 -12.88 10.34 -4.12
N ARG A 60 -12.48 11.61 -4.06
CA ARG A 60 -11.37 12.16 -4.85
C ARG A 60 -10.06 11.49 -4.49
N MET A 61 -9.75 11.33 -3.20
CA MET A 61 -8.56 10.60 -2.74
C MET A 61 -8.51 9.17 -3.27
N TRP A 62 -9.66 8.48 -3.29
CA TRP A 62 -9.77 7.16 -3.89
C TRP A 62 -9.59 7.17 -5.41
N ALA A 63 -10.17 8.15 -6.10
CA ALA A 63 -10.06 8.28 -7.56
C ALA A 63 -8.64 8.65 -8.01
N SER A 64 -7.96 9.51 -7.27
CA SER A 64 -6.58 9.95 -7.53
C SER A 64 -5.52 8.98 -7.04
N ARG A 65 -5.91 7.76 -6.59
CA ARG A 65 -4.96 6.78 -6.07
C ARG A 65 -4.05 6.27 -7.20
N GLY A 66 -2.84 6.81 -7.26
CA GLY A 66 -1.79 6.30 -8.14
C GLY A 66 -1.25 4.95 -7.66
N ARG A 67 -0.54 4.22 -8.54
CA ARG A 67 0.11 2.92 -8.23
C ARG A 67 1.13 2.98 -7.08
N LYS A 68 1.65 4.18 -6.78
CA LYS A 68 2.58 4.50 -5.68
C LYS A 68 1.91 5.26 -4.52
N SER A 69 0.63 5.62 -4.65
CA SER A 69 -0.06 6.48 -3.70
C SER A 69 -0.61 5.65 -2.56
N ALA A 70 0.22 5.55 -1.52
CA ALA A 70 -0.09 5.37 -0.11
C ALA A 70 -0.97 4.17 0.27
N ASP A 71 -0.35 3.18 0.91
CA ASP A 71 -1.09 2.19 1.68
C ASP A 71 -2.10 2.86 2.63
N ASP A 72 -1.82 4.07 3.14
CA ASP A 72 -2.74 4.91 3.92
C ASP A 72 -4.07 5.19 3.21
N VAL A 73 -4.08 5.51 1.91
CA VAL A 73 -5.32 5.75 1.16
C VAL A 73 -6.09 4.45 0.96
N ARG A 74 -5.37 3.33 0.74
CA ARG A 74 -5.99 2.02 0.51
C ARG A 74 -6.56 1.41 1.78
N LEU A 75 -5.90 1.62 2.90
CA LEU A 75 -6.30 1.15 4.22
C LEU A 75 -7.31 2.09 4.88
N GLY A 76 -7.22 3.40 4.61
CA GLY A 76 -8.00 4.42 5.32
C GLY A 76 -9.30 4.88 4.65
N VAL A 77 -9.32 5.04 3.32
CA VAL A 77 -10.52 5.60 2.65
C VAL A 77 -11.73 4.66 2.72
N PRO A 78 -11.60 3.34 2.41
CA PRO A 78 -12.75 2.44 2.49
C PRO A 78 -13.45 2.39 3.86
N PRO A 79 -12.75 2.23 5.00
CA PRO A 79 -13.41 2.24 6.31
C PRO A 79 -13.98 3.62 6.66
N ALA A 80 -13.30 4.72 6.31
CA ALA A 80 -13.83 6.07 6.53
C ALA A 80 -15.17 6.29 5.77
N VAL A 81 -15.24 5.85 4.51
CA VAL A 81 -16.47 5.88 3.71
C VAL A 81 -17.55 4.99 4.32
N ALA A 82 -17.21 3.78 4.76
CA ALA A 82 -18.15 2.87 5.39
C ALA A 82 -18.74 3.44 6.68
N VAL A 83 -17.91 4.05 7.52
CA VAL A 83 -18.35 4.70 8.77
C VAL A 83 -19.22 5.92 8.49
N CYS A 84 -18.87 6.76 7.52
CA CYS A 84 -19.72 7.91 7.14
C CYS A 84 -21.11 7.47 6.68
N ARG A 85 -21.18 6.39 5.89
CA ARG A 85 -22.47 5.82 5.45
C ARG A 85 -23.25 5.20 6.61
N LEU A 86 -22.56 4.47 7.49
CA LEU A 86 -23.15 3.83 8.65
C LEU A 86 -23.76 4.87 9.60
N THR A 87 -23.00 5.91 9.95
CA THR A 87 -23.46 6.96 10.87
C THR A 87 -24.61 7.76 10.27
N ARG A 88 -24.59 8.03 8.96
CA ARG A 88 -25.74 8.65 8.29
C ARG A 88 -26.98 7.76 8.29
N ALA A 89 -26.83 6.46 8.02
CA ALA A 89 -27.96 5.54 7.95
C ALA A 89 -28.58 5.24 9.32
N THR A 90 -27.77 5.25 10.39
CA THR A 90 -28.18 4.84 11.75
C THR A 90 -28.37 5.98 12.73
N GLY A 91 -27.87 7.18 12.42
CA GLY A 91 -27.82 8.30 13.36
C GLY A 91 -26.83 8.13 14.51
N ALA A 92 -25.94 7.11 14.44
CA ALA A 92 -24.95 6.86 15.49
C ALA A 92 -24.02 8.07 15.72
N PRO A 93 -23.48 8.27 16.95
CA PRO A 93 -22.60 9.39 17.28
C PRO A 93 -21.37 9.44 16.37
N ALA A 94 -21.43 10.27 15.33
CA ALA A 94 -20.46 10.23 14.23
C ALA A 94 -19.03 10.51 14.69
N ALA A 95 -18.85 11.36 15.71
CA ALA A 95 -17.54 11.65 16.29
C ALA A 95 -16.89 10.38 16.89
N ASP A 96 -17.65 9.58 17.65
CA ASP A 96 -17.10 8.40 18.32
C ASP A 96 -16.80 7.27 17.33
N VAL A 97 -17.67 7.06 16.35
CA VAL A 97 -17.45 6.03 15.31
C VAL A 97 -16.28 6.43 14.40
N LEU A 98 -16.12 7.71 14.06
CA LEU A 98 -14.98 8.19 13.29
C LEU A 98 -13.67 8.07 14.08
N ASP A 99 -13.66 8.34 15.38
CA ASP A 99 -12.48 8.13 16.21
C ASP A 99 -12.07 6.66 16.29
N ALA A 100 -13.04 5.77 16.51
CA ALA A 100 -12.79 4.33 16.48
C ALA A 100 -12.28 3.89 15.11
N CYS A 101 -12.81 4.47 14.03
CA CYS A 101 -12.31 4.26 12.67
C CYS A 101 -10.87 4.73 12.52
N ALA A 102 -10.52 5.92 13.02
CA ALA A 102 -9.16 6.45 12.94
C ALA A 102 -8.17 5.57 13.70
N ALA A 103 -8.53 5.10 14.90
CA ALA A 103 -7.73 4.15 15.67
C ALA A 103 -7.51 2.85 14.88
N GLY A 104 -8.56 2.29 14.28
CA GLY A 104 -8.46 1.08 13.46
C GLY A 104 -7.61 1.27 12.19
N ILE A 105 -7.66 2.44 11.55
CA ILE A 105 -6.82 2.76 10.38
C ILE A 105 -5.35 2.81 10.80
N THR A 106 -5.03 3.44 11.93
CA THR A 106 -3.67 3.51 12.48
C THR A 106 -3.15 2.12 12.82
N ASP A 107 -3.93 1.30 13.52
CA ASP A 107 -3.55 -0.07 13.89
C ASP A 107 -3.30 -0.95 12.65
N ALA A 108 -4.15 -0.82 11.62
CA ALA A 108 -3.94 -1.51 10.34
C ALA A 108 -2.65 -1.05 9.63
N ALA A 109 -2.34 0.25 9.67
CA ALA A 109 -1.13 0.80 9.08
C ALA A 109 0.14 0.33 9.83
N GLU A 110 0.11 0.30 11.16
CA GLU A 110 1.18 -0.21 12.02
C GLU A 110 1.40 -1.71 11.80
N SER A 111 0.32 -2.49 11.76
CA SER A 111 0.36 -3.92 11.43
C SER A 111 0.98 -4.18 10.06
N ALA A 112 0.61 -3.40 9.05
CA ALA A 112 1.22 -3.51 7.72
C ALA A 112 2.72 -3.11 7.74
N ALA A 113 3.09 -2.09 8.52
CA ALA A 113 4.50 -1.68 8.70
C ALA A 113 5.33 -2.76 9.38
N ALA A 114 4.82 -3.36 10.45
CA ALA A 114 5.46 -4.47 11.15
C ALA A 114 5.67 -5.67 10.21
N ARG A 115 4.67 -6.05 9.40
CA ARG A 115 4.81 -7.12 8.40
C ARG A 115 5.87 -6.79 7.35
N ARG A 116 5.91 -5.57 6.84
CA ARG A 116 6.95 -5.15 5.87
C ARG A 116 8.35 -5.23 6.48
N ALA A 117 8.51 -4.83 7.74
CA ALA A 117 9.78 -4.93 8.46
C ALA A 117 10.19 -6.39 8.69
N ALA A 118 9.28 -7.24 9.18
CA ALA A 118 9.54 -8.67 9.40
C ALA A 118 9.93 -9.41 8.10
N LEU A 119 9.34 -9.03 6.97
CA LEU A 119 9.65 -9.63 5.66
C LEU A 119 10.85 -9.00 4.96
N ALA A 120 11.47 -7.94 5.50
CA ALA A 120 12.58 -7.25 4.85
C ALA A 120 13.82 -8.14 4.72
N GLY A 121 14.20 -8.83 5.81
CA GLY A 121 15.32 -9.78 5.83
C GLY A 121 15.11 -10.95 4.85
N PRO A 122 14.01 -11.71 4.97
CA PRO A 122 13.68 -12.79 4.04
C PRO A 122 13.65 -12.36 2.57
N LYS A 123 13.08 -11.17 2.26
CA LYS A 123 13.05 -10.65 0.89
C LYS A 123 14.45 -10.28 0.38
N ALA A 124 15.33 -9.76 1.23
CA ALA A 124 16.71 -9.42 0.85
C ALA A 124 17.52 -10.67 0.49
N SER A 125 17.49 -11.71 1.34
CA SER A 125 18.21 -12.97 1.08
C SER A 125 17.65 -13.71 -0.14
N ALA A 126 16.32 -13.78 -0.28
CA ALA A 126 15.70 -14.37 -1.47
C ALA A 126 16.12 -13.64 -2.76
N ARG A 127 16.21 -12.29 -2.70
CA ARG A 127 16.69 -11.49 -3.84
C ARG A 127 18.17 -11.77 -4.13
N MET A 128 19.02 -11.91 -3.11
CA MET A 128 20.45 -12.23 -3.30
C MET A 128 20.63 -13.60 -3.98
N LEU A 129 19.91 -14.62 -3.52
CA LEU A 129 19.93 -15.96 -4.12
C LEU A 129 19.40 -15.96 -5.56
N ALA A 130 18.36 -15.16 -5.84
CA ALA A 130 17.81 -14.99 -7.19
C ALA A 130 18.80 -14.38 -8.21
N TRP A 131 19.82 -13.64 -7.75
CA TRP A 131 20.88 -13.12 -8.63
C TRP A 131 22.01 -14.12 -8.88
N LEU A 132 22.12 -15.18 -8.08
CA LEU A 132 23.21 -16.15 -8.15
C LEU A 132 23.34 -16.83 -9.52
N PRO A 133 22.24 -17.27 -10.19
CA PRO A 133 22.34 -17.88 -11.52
C PRO A 133 22.90 -16.92 -12.57
N LEU A 134 22.50 -15.65 -12.54
CA LEU A 134 22.99 -14.62 -13.45
C LEU A 134 24.48 -14.35 -13.24
N LEU A 135 24.91 -14.31 -11.98
CA LEU A 135 26.33 -14.16 -11.63
C LEU A 135 27.15 -15.36 -12.10
N GLY A 136 26.62 -16.58 -11.95
CA GLY A 136 27.26 -17.80 -12.41
C GLY A 136 27.43 -17.85 -13.94
N LEU A 137 26.39 -17.47 -14.69
CA LEU A 137 26.44 -17.31 -16.15
C LEU A 137 27.49 -16.29 -16.59
N PHE A 138 27.53 -15.15 -15.91
CA PHE A 138 28.50 -14.08 -16.20
C PHE A 138 29.94 -14.55 -15.97
N LEU A 139 30.22 -15.16 -14.81
CA LEU A 139 31.55 -15.70 -14.50
C LEU A 139 31.95 -16.83 -15.46
N GLY A 140 31.02 -17.71 -15.84
CA GLY A 140 31.26 -18.75 -16.84
C GLY A 140 31.66 -18.18 -18.20
N SER A 141 30.99 -17.11 -18.64
CA SER A 141 31.32 -16.43 -19.91
C SER A 141 32.69 -15.75 -19.91
N LEU A 142 33.14 -15.21 -18.77
CA LEU A 142 34.47 -14.60 -18.63
C LEU A 142 35.61 -15.62 -18.66
N MET A 143 35.35 -16.86 -18.21
CA MET A 143 36.34 -17.94 -18.24
C MET A 143 36.61 -18.47 -19.67
N GLY A 144 35.99 -17.90 -20.71
CA GLY A 144 36.21 -18.28 -22.11
C GLY A 144 35.65 -19.66 -22.46
N THR A 145 34.80 -20.22 -21.60
CA THR A 145 34.00 -21.37 -21.99
C THR A 145 32.97 -20.89 -23.01
N ASP A 146 32.74 -21.65 -24.09
CA ASP A 146 31.67 -21.40 -25.07
C ASP A 146 30.28 -21.62 -24.45
N THR A 147 30.04 -21.13 -23.24
CA THR A 147 28.86 -21.37 -22.42
C THR A 147 27.61 -20.81 -23.08
N LEU A 148 27.70 -19.64 -23.72
CA LEU A 148 26.58 -19.06 -24.46
C LEU A 148 26.25 -19.88 -25.71
N ASP A 149 27.26 -20.30 -26.46
CA ASP A 149 27.09 -21.17 -27.63
C ASP A 149 26.57 -22.56 -27.22
N PHE A 150 27.05 -23.12 -26.12
CA PHE A 150 26.56 -24.38 -25.56
C PHE A 150 25.11 -24.25 -25.08
N LEU A 151 24.74 -23.20 -24.34
CA LEU A 151 23.37 -22.96 -23.85
C LEU A 151 22.38 -22.67 -24.98
N LEU A 152 22.83 -22.00 -26.05
CA LEU A 152 22.02 -21.66 -27.23
C LEU A 152 22.03 -22.77 -28.29
N SER A 153 22.92 -23.77 -28.15
CA SER A 153 22.95 -24.94 -29.03
C SER A 153 21.64 -25.75 -28.94
N ALA A 154 21.29 -26.40 -30.05
CA ALA A 154 20.19 -27.36 -30.07
C ALA A 154 20.60 -28.62 -29.31
N GLY A 155 20.09 -28.80 -28.07
CA GLY A 155 20.38 -29.97 -27.25
C GLY A 155 20.29 -29.71 -25.75
N LEU A 156 21.19 -30.35 -24.99
CA LEU A 156 21.28 -30.31 -23.53
C LEU A 156 21.42 -28.89 -22.94
N GLY A 157 22.03 -27.95 -23.67
CA GLY A 157 22.17 -26.57 -23.21
C GLY A 157 20.83 -25.83 -23.08
N ARG A 158 19.96 -25.94 -24.09
CA ARG A 158 18.62 -25.34 -24.05
C ARG A 158 17.73 -25.95 -22.97
N THR A 159 17.85 -27.25 -22.70
CA THR A 159 17.08 -27.91 -21.63
C THR A 159 17.55 -27.45 -20.26
N LEU A 160 18.86 -27.33 -20.03
CA LEU A 160 19.41 -26.78 -18.78
C LEU A 160 19.03 -25.30 -18.60
N LEU A 161 19.10 -24.48 -19.66
CA LEU A 161 18.66 -23.08 -19.63
C LEU A 161 17.19 -22.98 -19.24
N ALA A 162 16.33 -23.77 -19.90
CA ALA A 162 14.90 -23.80 -19.62
C ALA A 162 14.62 -24.26 -18.17
N LEU A 163 15.36 -25.26 -17.68
CA LEU A 163 15.23 -25.75 -16.32
C LEU A 163 15.67 -24.71 -15.29
N GLY A 164 16.77 -23.99 -15.54
CA GLY A 164 17.23 -22.89 -14.70
C GLY A 164 16.22 -21.74 -14.62
N LEU A 165 15.70 -21.30 -15.76
CA LEU A 165 14.61 -20.30 -15.81
C LEU A 165 13.35 -20.80 -15.11
N ALA A 166 13.01 -22.09 -15.24
CA ALA A 166 11.86 -22.67 -14.59
C ALA A 166 12.03 -22.69 -13.07
N PHE A 167 13.19 -23.09 -12.55
CA PHE A 167 13.50 -23.05 -11.11
C PHE A 167 13.49 -21.62 -10.57
N GLU A 168 14.05 -20.65 -11.29
CA GLU A 168 14.04 -19.24 -10.91
C GLU A 168 12.61 -18.68 -10.89
N ALA A 169 11.83 -18.93 -11.95
CA ALA A 169 10.43 -18.54 -12.02
C ALA A 169 9.60 -19.19 -10.91
N LEU A 170 9.85 -20.47 -10.60
CA LEU A 170 9.20 -21.20 -9.53
C LEU A 170 9.57 -20.61 -8.16
N GLY A 171 10.84 -20.30 -7.92
CA GLY A 171 11.32 -19.65 -6.70
C GLY A 171 10.66 -18.29 -6.49
N ILE A 172 10.67 -17.44 -7.52
CA ILE A 172 9.98 -16.13 -7.49
C ILE A 172 8.48 -16.31 -7.25
N PHE A 173 7.85 -17.29 -7.91
CA PHE A 173 6.43 -17.59 -7.73
C PHE A 173 6.12 -18.03 -6.30
N TRP A 174 6.97 -18.87 -5.72
CA TRP A 174 6.81 -19.43 -4.38
C TRP A 174 6.97 -18.34 -3.30
N VAL A 175 8.01 -17.50 -3.40
CA VAL A 175 8.21 -16.35 -2.52
C VAL A 175 7.04 -15.38 -2.62
N ARG A 176 6.59 -15.05 -3.83
CA ARG A 176 5.40 -14.20 -4.03
C ARG A 176 4.15 -14.85 -3.43
N ARG A 177 4.01 -16.17 -3.50
CA ARG A 177 2.88 -16.89 -2.92
C ARG A 177 2.92 -16.87 -1.40
N LEU A 178 4.08 -17.10 -0.77
CA LEU A 178 4.26 -17.00 0.67
C LEU A 178 3.95 -15.59 1.19
N VAL A 179 4.49 -14.55 0.54
CA VAL A 179 4.22 -13.15 0.90
C VAL A 179 2.73 -12.84 0.79
N ARG A 180 2.08 -13.23 -0.32
CA ARG A 180 0.63 -13.03 -0.48
C ARG A 180 -0.21 -13.79 0.56
N ARG A 181 0.28 -14.92 1.07
CA ARG A 181 -0.43 -15.71 2.09
C ARG A 181 -0.31 -15.04 3.45
N ALA A 182 0.90 -14.59 3.82
CA ALA A 182 1.15 -13.79 5.01
C ALA A 182 0.41 -12.43 4.99
N GLU A 183 0.16 -11.86 3.81
CA GLU A 183 -0.67 -10.67 3.64
C GLU A 183 -2.17 -10.94 3.80
N ARG A 184 -2.65 -12.18 3.72
CA ARG A 184 -4.08 -12.55 3.84
C ARG A 184 -4.49 -13.09 5.21
N GLU A 185 -3.55 -13.67 5.97
CA GLU A 185 -3.83 -14.35 7.24
C GLU A 185 -3.90 -13.42 8.47
N GLY A 186 -4.07 -12.12 8.27
CA GLY A 186 -4.47 -11.20 9.32
C GLY A 186 -4.85 -9.86 8.73
#